data_AF-A0AA38WT70-F1
#
_entry.id   AF-A0AA38WT70-F1
#
_cell.length_a   1.000
_cell.length_b   1.000
_cell.length_c   1.000
_cell.angle_alpha   90.00
_cell.angle_beta   90.00
_cell.angle_gamma   90.00
#
_symmetry.space_group_name_H-M   'P 1'
#
loop_
_entity.id
_entity.type
_entity.pdbx_description
1 polymer ?
#
loop_
_entity_poly.entity_id
_entity_poly.type
_entity_poly.pdbx_seq_one_letter_code
_entity_poly.pdbx_strand_id
1 'polypeptide(L)'
;MDFQRFYQTWYDQLHHHIHHLHKAPRPPTTDDHHHQLTQLVNKVMFHFSEYYRVKSLAAKQDVLSVFSARWSTTLERSLHWIAGWRPTTAFHLIYTESSILFESRIVDILHGLRTGDLGDLSPAQFTGVSELQCETVQQENSITDLLSDYDSRMDLIQYDEASALIGGKCVDLDKKIEGLVKIVEKADELRLRTLKAVVELLTPQQAVEFLIAAAQLHFGIHRWGLNHDRERAEK
;
A
#
# COMPACT_ATOMS: atom_id res chain seq x y z
N MET A 1 -11.41 19.60 1.83
CA MET A 1 -11.70 18.48 2.76
C MET A 1 -10.40 18.17 3.46
N ASP A 2 -10.39 18.12 4.80
CA ASP A 2 -9.19 17.74 5.54
C ASP A 2 -8.92 16.24 5.33
N PHE A 3 -7.79 15.92 4.70
CA PHE A 3 -7.40 14.53 4.41
C PHE A 3 -7.22 13.71 5.70
N GLN A 4 -6.84 14.33 6.80
CA GLN A 4 -6.69 13.64 8.08
C GLN A 4 -8.01 13.08 8.61
N ARG A 5 -9.09 13.87 8.55
CA ARG A 5 -10.43 13.40 8.93
C ARG A 5 -10.95 12.31 8.00
N PHE A 6 -10.69 12.45 6.70
CA PHE A 6 -11.00 11.40 5.73
C PHE A 6 -10.26 10.10 6.06
N TYR A 7 -8.95 10.16 6.32
CA TYR A 7 -8.14 9.00 6.66
C TYR A 7 -8.65 8.27 7.90
N GLN A 8 -8.99 8.99 8.97
CA GLN A 8 -9.55 8.40 10.18
C GLN A 8 -10.83 7.61 9.89
N THR A 9 -11.76 8.23 9.15
CA THR A 9 -13.02 7.59 8.75
C THR A 9 -12.76 6.37 7.86
N TRP A 10 -11.83 6.50 6.90
CA TRP A 10 -11.45 5.43 6.00
C TRP A 10 -10.81 4.24 6.73
N TYR A 11 -9.97 4.52 7.74
CA TYR A 11 -9.29 3.53 8.56
C TYR A 11 -10.30 2.74 9.42
N ASP A 12 -11.23 3.43 10.07
CA ASP A 12 -12.32 2.79 10.83
C ASP A 12 -13.19 1.91 9.91
N GLN A 13 -13.52 2.40 8.72
CA GLN A 13 -14.24 1.61 7.73
C GLN A 13 -13.44 0.40 7.27
N LEU A 14 -12.12 0.50 7.10
CA LEU A 14 -11.28 -0.63 6.73
C LEU A 14 -11.38 -1.74 7.78
N HIS A 15 -11.35 -1.42 9.08
CA HIS A 15 -11.58 -2.41 10.14
C HIS A 15 -12.89 -3.18 9.98
N HIS A 16 -13.99 -2.49 9.63
CA HIS A 16 -15.28 -3.14 9.39
C HIS A 16 -15.22 -4.09 8.19
N HIS A 17 -14.61 -3.66 7.07
CA HIS A 17 -14.45 -4.51 5.89
C HIS A 17 -13.63 -5.77 6.19
N ILE A 18 -12.52 -5.64 6.91
CA ILE A 18 -11.66 -6.76 7.30
C ILE A 18 -12.37 -7.71 8.26
N HIS A 19 -13.17 -7.19 9.18
CA HIS A 19 -14.01 -8.02 10.05
C HIS A 19 -15.05 -8.83 9.26
N HIS A 20 -15.64 -8.26 8.19
CA HIS A 20 -16.52 -9.02 7.30
C HIS A 20 -15.77 -10.11 6.51
N LEU A 21 -14.55 -9.82 6.04
CA LEU A 21 -13.68 -10.84 5.43
C LEU A 21 -13.39 -11.99 6.40
N HIS A 22 -13.09 -11.69 7.66
CA HIS A 22 -12.83 -12.71 8.68
C HIS A 22 -14.01 -13.67 8.91
N LYS A 23 -15.23 -13.13 8.88
CA LYS A 23 -16.48 -13.89 9.09
C LYS A 23 -16.90 -14.72 7.87
N ALA A 24 -16.31 -14.48 6.70
CA ALA A 24 -16.68 -15.19 5.50
C ALA A 24 -16.22 -16.66 5.57
N PRO A 25 -17.05 -17.62 5.12
CA PRO A 25 -16.74 -19.04 5.18
C PRO A 25 -15.54 -19.36 4.27
N ARG A 26 -14.52 -19.98 4.87
CA ARG A 26 -13.27 -20.42 4.22
C ARG A 26 -12.90 -21.81 4.76
N PRO A 27 -12.87 -22.86 3.93
CA PRO A 27 -13.10 -22.83 2.49
C PRO A 27 -14.58 -22.58 2.12
N PRO A 28 -14.87 -21.93 0.99
CA PRO A 28 -16.24 -21.78 0.50
C PRO A 28 -16.79 -23.14 0.03
N THR A 29 -17.93 -23.55 0.58
CA THR A 29 -18.57 -24.85 0.28
C THR A 29 -19.74 -24.78 -0.70
N THR A 30 -20.26 -23.58 -1.00
CA THR A 30 -21.42 -23.37 -1.87
C THR A 30 -21.13 -22.25 -2.88
N ASP A 31 -21.87 -22.20 -3.99
CA ASP A 31 -21.72 -21.12 -4.98
C ASP A 31 -21.99 -19.73 -4.37
N ASP A 32 -22.95 -19.64 -3.44
CA ASP A 32 -23.23 -18.42 -2.68
C ASP A 32 -22.03 -17.97 -1.85
N HIS A 33 -21.31 -18.90 -1.22
CA HIS A 33 -20.08 -18.58 -0.48
C HIS A 33 -18.99 -18.05 -1.42
N HIS A 34 -18.81 -18.65 -2.60
CA HIS A 34 -17.84 -18.17 -3.60
C HIS A 34 -18.19 -16.75 -4.09
N HIS A 35 -19.47 -16.49 -4.36
CA HIS A 35 -19.95 -15.18 -4.76
C HIS A 35 -19.73 -14.15 -3.65
N GLN A 36 -20.04 -14.51 -2.40
CA GLN A 36 -19.83 -13.65 -1.24
C GLN A 36 -18.36 -13.26 -1.05
N LEU A 37 -17.41 -14.20 -1.18
CA LEU A 37 -15.98 -13.88 -1.08
C LEU A 37 -15.57 -12.88 -2.15
N THR A 38 -15.99 -13.12 -3.40
CA THR A 38 -15.70 -12.21 -4.54
C THR A 38 -16.26 -10.80 -4.29
N GLN A 39 -17.50 -10.70 -3.79
CA GLN A 39 -18.11 -9.42 -3.44
C GLN A 39 -17.34 -8.68 -2.34
N LEU A 40 -16.90 -9.39 -1.30
CA LEU A 40 -16.15 -8.78 -0.21
C LEU A 40 -14.76 -8.31 -0.65
N VAL A 41 -14.06 -9.09 -1.48
CA VAL A 41 -12.78 -8.69 -2.11
C VAL A 41 -12.97 -7.41 -2.92
N ASN A 42 -13.97 -7.39 -3.81
CA ASN A 42 -14.27 -6.21 -4.63
C ASN A 42 -14.59 -4.98 -3.79
N LYS A 43 -15.32 -5.16 -2.68
CA LYS A 43 -15.65 -4.07 -1.75
C LYS A 43 -14.39 -3.47 -1.11
N VAL A 44 -13.46 -4.30 -0.68
CA VAL A 44 -12.18 -3.87 -0.09
C VAL A 44 -11.30 -3.20 -1.15
N MET A 45 -11.23 -3.75 -2.36
CA MET A 45 -10.48 -3.15 -3.47
C MET A 45 -11.05 -1.80 -3.93
N PHE A 46 -12.37 -1.65 -3.89
CA PHE A 46 -13.03 -0.36 -4.09
C PHE A 46 -12.65 0.62 -2.97
N HIS A 47 -12.64 0.18 -1.71
CA HIS A 47 -12.23 0.99 -0.56
C HIS A 47 -10.79 1.52 -0.69
N PHE A 48 -9.85 0.68 -1.15
CA PHE A 48 -8.47 1.13 -1.46
C PHE A 48 -8.41 2.08 -2.66
N SER A 49 -9.23 1.86 -3.70
CA SER A 49 -9.28 2.75 -4.86
C SER A 49 -9.75 4.16 -4.46
N GLU A 50 -10.76 4.24 -3.59
CA GLU A 50 -11.26 5.52 -3.07
C GLU A 50 -10.23 6.25 -2.20
N TYR A 51 -9.44 5.52 -1.41
CA TYR A 51 -8.32 6.11 -0.66
C TYR A 51 -7.34 6.84 -1.57
N TYR A 52 -6.83 6.19 -2.61
CA TYR A 52 -5.88 6.80 -3.53
C TYR A 52 -6.50 7.91 -4.38
N ARG A 53 -7.79 7.79 -4.74
CA ARG A 53 -8.52 8.87 -5.43
C ARG A 53 -8.57 10.14 -4.58
N VAL A 54 -8.98 10.03 -3.32
CA VAL A 54 -9.05 11.18 -2.40
C VAL A 54 -7.65 11.70 -2.06
N LYS A 55 -6.66 10.83 -1.91
CA LYS A 55 -5.26 11.20 -1.67
C LYS A 55 -4.65 11.97 -2.84
N SER A 56 -4.91 11.57 -4.08
CA SER A 56 -4.48 12.33 -5.28
C SER A 56 -5.07 13.75 -5.29
N LEU A 57 -6.36 13.90 -4.95
CA LEU A 57 -6.99 15.22 -4.83
C LEU A 57 -6.34 16.06 -3.72
N ALA A 58 -6.04 15.46 -2.57
CA ALA A 58 -5.34 16.14 -1.48
C ALA A 58 -3.92 16.53 -1.88
N ALA A 59 -3.20 15.68 -2.62
CA ALA A 59 -1.84 15.97 -3.08
C ALA A 59 -1.82 17.14 -4.07
N LYS A 60 -2.79 17.22 -4.98
CA LYS A 60 -2.95 18.35 -5.91
C LYS A 60 -3.23 19.67 -5.19
N GLN A 61 -3.84 19.61 -4.01
CA GLN A 61 -4.12 20.80 -3.20
C GLN A 61 -2.91 21.20 -2.33
N ASP A 62 -2.29 20.24 -1.65
CA ASP A 62 -1.12 20.44 -0.79
C ASP A 62 -0.30 19.13 -0.70
N VAL A 63 0.64 18.98 -1.62
CA VAL A 63 1.51 17.80 -1.68
C VAL A 63 2.43 17.69 -0.47
N LEU A 64 2.84 18.81 0.14
CA LEU A 64 3.73 18.81 1.29
C LEU A 64 3.01 18.28 2.54
N SER A 65 1.74 18.62 2.72
CA SER A 65 0.90 18.02 3.75
C SER A 65 0.69 16.52 3.51
N VAL A 66 0.58 16.09 2.24
CA VAL A 66 0.47 14.66 1.91
C VAL A 66 1.78 13.92 2.20
N PHE A 67 2.90 14.51 1.81
CA PHE A 67 4.24 13.92 1.96
C PHE A 67 4.64 13.81 3.43
N SER A 68 4.33 14.84 4.24
CA SER A 68 4.55 14.81 5.68
C SER A 68 3.62 13.88 6.45
N ALA A 69 2.58 13.35 5.81
CA ALA A 69 1.66 12.34 6.35
C ALA A 69 1.24 12.61 7.81
N ARG A 70 0.65 13.79 8.05
CA ARG A 70 0.26 14.24 9.40
C ARG A 70 -0.77 13.34 10.10
N TRP A 71 -1.48 12.53 9.33
CA TRP A 71 -2.47 11.56 9.83
C TRP A 71 -1.85 10.22 10.27
N SER A 72 -0.55 10.01 10.04
CA SER A 72 0.19 8.80 10.39
C SER A 72 1.03 8.98 11.65
N THR A 73 1.41 7.88 12.28
CA THR A 73 2.37 7.84 13.41
C THR A 73 3.81 8.05 12.94
N THR A 74 4.75 8.32 13.86
CA THR A 74 6.18 8.44 13.47
C THR A 74 6.74 7.15 12.88
N LEU A 75 6.30 6.00 13.41
CA LEU A 75 6.70 4.69 12.92
C LEU A 75 6.20 4.45 11.49
N GLU A 76 4.92 4.69 11.22
CA GLU A 76 4.37 4.57 9.86
C GLU A 76 5.16 5.42 8.86
N ARG A 77 5.45 6.69 9.22
CA ARG A 77 6.24 7.58 8.38
C ARG A 77 7.65 7.08 8.12
N SER A 78 8.29 6.45 9.10
CA SER A 78 9.64 5.89 8.94
C SER A 78 9.71 4.73 7.95
N LEU A 79 8.56 4.08 7.69
CA LEU A 79 8.43 2.96 6.74
C LEU A 79 7.93 3.41 5.36
N HIS A 80 7.69 4.71 5.16
CA HIS A 80 7.24 5.22 3.88
C HIS A 80 8.35 5.18 2.83
N TRP A 81 7.98 4.71 1.64
CA TRP A 81 8.67 5.00 0.40
C TRP A 81 7.90 6.11 -0.31
N ILE A 82 8.50 7.31 -0.42
CA ILE A 82 7.83 8.51 -0.92
C ILE A 82 6.69 8.93 0.04
N ALA A 83 5.43 8.71 -0.30
CA ALA A 83 4.28 9.13 0.49
C ALA A 83 3.39 7.95 0.96
N GLY A 84 3.95 6.77 1.15
CA GLY A 84 3.23 5.58 1.62
C GLY A 84 4.07 4.31 1.62
N TRP A 85 3.46 3.14 1.86
CA TRP A 85 4.17 1.85 1.88
C TRP A 85 4.82 1.51 0.53
N ARG A 86 5.89 0.71 0.53
CA ARG A 86 6.59 0.31 -0.70
C ARG A 86 5.89 -0.87 -1.39
N PRO A 87 5.45 -0.78 -2.66
CA PRO A 87 4.72 -1.84 -3.38
C PRO A 87 5.28 -3.25 -3.24
N THR A 88 6.61 -3.42 -3.21
CA THR A 88 7.28 -4.72 -3.01
C THR A 88 6.94 -5.43 -1.69
N THR A 89 6.46 -4.68 -0.69
CA THR A 89 5.96 -5.23 0.58
C THR A 89 4.80 -6.19 0.37
N ALA A 90 3.97 -6.00 -0.67
CA ALA A 90 2.88 -6.91 -0.99
C ALA A 90 3.39 -8.33 -1.30
N PHE A 91 4.49 -8.45 -2.04
CA PHE A 91 5.08 -9.75 -2.39
C PHE A 91 5.76 -10.39 -1.19
N HIS A 92 6.48 -9.60 -0.38
CA HIS A 92 7.04 -10.10 0.89
C HIS A 92 5.95 -10.71 1.76
N LEU A 93 4.80 -10.06 1.83
CA LEU A 93 3.65 -10.56 2.58
C LEU A 93 3.11 -11.87 1.98
N ILE A 94 2.88 -11.95 0.67
CA ILE A 94 2.42 -13.18 0.00
C ILE A 94 3.39 -14.34 0.28
N TYR A 95 4.70 -14.14 0.11
CA TYR A 95 5.66 -15.21 0.35
C TYR A 95 5.72 -15.62 1.82
N THR A 96 5.59 -14.65 2.74
CA THR A 96 5.60 -14.92 4.18
C THR A 96 4.36 -15.72 4.59
N GLU A 97 3.16 -15.24 4.24
CA GLU A 97 1.90 -15.90 4.60
C GLU A 97 1.77 -17.28 3.94
N SER A 98 2.13 -17.39 2.65
CA SER A 98 2.10 -18.68 1.95
C SER A 98 3.09 -19.69 2.55
N SER A 99 4.30 -19.26 2.93
CA SER A 99 5.28 -20.14 3.57
C SER A 99 4.82 -20.59 4.95
N ILE A 100 4.30 -19.69 5.78
CA ILE A 100 3.78 -20.02 7.12
C ILE A 100 2.65 -21.06 7.00
N LEU A 101 1.70 -20.85 6.10
CA LEU A 101 0.57 -21.76 5.90
C LEU A 101 1.03 -23.11 5.32
N PHE A 102 1.93 -23.09 4.33
CA PHE A 102 2.52 -24.29 3.75
C PHE A 102 3.22 -25.13 4.83
N GLU A 103 4.09 -24.53 5.65
CA GLU A 103 4.80 -25.22 6.73
C GLU A 103 3.83 -25.80 7.75
N SER A 104 2.79 -25.05 8.14
CA SER A 104 1.80 -25.50 9.10
C SER A 104 0.98 -26.71 8.64
N ARG A 105 0.87 -26.93 7.31
CA ARG A 105 0.06 -27.99 6.70
C ARG A 105 0.84 -28.92 5.78
N ILE A 106 2.15 -28.98 5.93
CA ILE A 106 3.01 -29.77 5.03
C ILE A 106 2.60 -31.26 5.00
N VAL A 107 2.20 -31.82 6.15
CA VAL A 107 1.75 -33.22 6.26
C VAL A 107 0.46 -33.43 5.47
N ASP A 108 -0.51 -32.53 5.58
CA ASP A 108 -1.78 -32.61 4.86
C ASP A 108 -1.56 -32.50 3.35
N ILE A 109 -0.70 -31.57 2.93
CA ILE A 109 -0.32 -31.36 1.53
C ILE A 109 0.35 -32.59 0.94
N LEU A 110 1.24 -33.25 1.68
CA LEU A 110 1.91 -34.49 1.25
C LEU A 110 0.92 -35.66 1.11
N HIS A 111 -0.18 -35.66 1.87
CA HIS A 111 -1.29 -36.60 1.69
C HIS A 111 -2.27 -36.17 0.59
N GLY A 112 -2.01 -35.08 -0.12
CA GLY A 112 -2.84 -34.56 -1.21
C GLY A 112 -4.06 -33.76 -0.74
N LEU A 113 -4.16 -33.43 0.55
CA LEU A 113 -5.22 -32.55 1.05
C LEU A 113 -4.92 -31.10 0.68
N ARG A 114 -5.92 -30.43 0.12
CA ARG A 114 -5.85 -29.02 -0.28
C ARG A 114 -6.96 -28.24 0.42
N THR A 115 -6.58 -27.11 0.98
CA THR A 115 -7.47 -26.17 1.67
C THR A 115 -7.86 -24.98 0.80
N GLY A 116 -7.15 -24.77 -0.31
CA GLY A 116 -7.42 -23.69 -1.28
C GLY A 116 -7.02 -22.31 -0.78
N ASP A 117 -6.23 -22.25 0.28
CA ASP A 117 -5.77 -21.02 0.93
C ASP A 117 -4.43 -20.55 0.33
N LEU A 118 -3.78 -19.55 0.94
CA LEU A 118 -2.49 -19.03 0.49
C LEU A 118 -1.32 -20.05 0.59
N GLY A 119 -1.42 -21.10 1.39
CA GLY A 119 -0.44 -22.19 1.41
C GLY A 119 -0.54 -23.12 0.18
N ASP A 120 -1.64 -23.03 -0.57
CA ASP A 120 -1.93 -23.84 -1.77
C ASP A 120 -1.76 -23.04 -3.08
N LEU A 121 -0.88 -22.04 -3.11
CA LEU A 121 -0.56 -21.32 -4.34
C LEU A 121 -0.02 -22.28 -5.42
N SER A 122 -0.62 -22.22 -6.60
CA SER A 122 -0.19 -23.04 -7.74
C SER A 122 1.15 -22.55 -8.31
N PRO A 123 1.90 -23.40 -9.03
CA PRO A 123 3.13 -22.99 -9.71
C PRO A 123 2.92 -21.79 -10.65
N ALA A 124 1.79 -21.75 -11.36
CA ALA A 124 1.44 -20.62 -12.24
C ALA A 124 1.23 -19.32 -11.46
N GLN A 125 0.63 -19.38 -10.28
CA GLN A 125 0.48 -18.22 -9.40
C GLN A 125 1.83 -17.75 -8.86
N PHE A 126 2.72 -18.65 -8.45
CA PHE A 126 4.08 -18.28 -8.03
C PHE A 126 4.87 -17.59 -9.16
N THR A 127 4.80 -18.12 -10.37
CA THR A 127 5.41 -17.49 -11.55
C THR A 127 4.83 -16.10 -11.78
N GLY A 128 3.50 -15.96 -11.79
CA GLY A 128 2.84 -14.66 -11.98
C GLY A 128 3.19 -13.65 -10.89
N VAL A 129 3.26 -14.07 -9.62
CA VAL A 129 3.68 -13.22 -8.49
C VAL A 129 5.14 -12.78 -8.66
N SER A 130 6.04 -13.68 -9.07
CA SER A 130 7.45 -13.37 -9.29
C SER A 130 7.66 -12.41 -10.47
N GLU A 131 6.93 -12.59 -11.57
CA GLU A 131 6.98 -11.70 -12.74
C GLU A 131 6.47 -10.30 -12.36
N LEU A 132 5.31 -10.23 -11.70
CA LEU A 132 4.73 -8.98 -11.21
C LEU A 132 5.65 -8.26 -10.21
N GLN A 133 6.39 -9.01 -9.38
CA GLN A 133 7.40 -8.44 -8.49
C GLN A 133 8.54 -7.79 -9.28
N CYS A 134 9.08 -8.46 -10.29
CA CYS A 134 10.14 -7.91 -11.14
C CYS A 134 9.70 -6.61 -11.82
N GLU A 135 8.50 -6.59 -12.40
CA GLU A 135 7.93 -5.38 -13.02
C GLU A 135 7.74 -4.26 -12.00
N THR A 136 7.21 -4.58 -10.83
CA THR A 136 6.98 -3.61 -9.75
C THR A 136 8.30 -3.01 -9.28
N VAL A 137 9.36 -3.81 -9.12
CA VAL A 137 10.70 -3.34 -8.74
C VAL A 137 11.26 -2.37 -9.79
N GLN A 138 11.10 -2.67 -11.08
CA GLN A 138 11.55 -1.77 -12.15
C GLN A 138 10.82 -0.41 -12.08
N GLN A 139 9.51 -0.42 -11.85
CA GLN A 139 8.72 0.82 -11.70
C GLN A 139 9.08 1.58 -10.41
N GLU A 140 9.30 0.89 -9.29
CA GLU A 140 9.79 1.51 -8.05
C GLU A 140 11.13 2.20 -8.25
N ASN A 141 12.08 1.55 -8.93
CA ASN A 141 13.39 2.14 -9.21
C ASN A 141 13.24 3.38 -10.11
N SER A 142 12.45 3.28 -11.19
CA SER A 142 12.18 4.42 -12.07
C SER A 142 11.57 5.62 -11.34
N ILE A 143 10.64 5.39 -10.41
CA ILE A 143 10.04 6.48 -9.62
C ILE A 143 11.04 7.05 -8.60
N THR A 144 11.90 6.19 -8.02
CA THR A 144 12.96 6.62 -7.10
C THR A 144 14.02 7.47 -7.81
N ASP A 145 14.36 7.13 -9.05
CA ASP A 145 15.26 7.92 -9.91
C ASP A 145 14.63 9.29 -10.21
N LEU A 146 13.34 9.35 -10.53
CA LEU A 146 12.61 10.62 -10.72
C LEU A 146 12.63 11.51 -9.48
N LEU A 147 12.52 10.93 -8.28
CA LEU A 147 12.63 11.66 -7.02
C LEU A 147 14.07 12.15 -6.78
N SER A 148 15.07 11.34 -7.10
CA SER A 148 16.49 11.71 -6.95
C SER A 148 16.88 12.85 -7.89
N ASP A 149 16.38 12.83 -9.13
CA ASP A 149 16.53 13.92 -10.10
C ASP A 149 15.82 15.19 -9.63
N TYR A 150 14.65 15.05 -9.00
CA TYR A 150 13.91 16.16 -8.39
C TYR A 150 14.71 16.82 -7.25
N ASP A 151 15.23 16.02 -6.32
CA ASP A 151 16.02 16.50 -5.18
C ASP A 151 17.33 17.17 -5.64
N SER A 152 18.04 16.57 -6.61
CA SER A 152 19.26 17.14 -7.19
C SER A 152 19.01 18.51 -7.83
N ARG A 153 17.87 18.68 -8.50
CA ARG A 153 17.46 19.98 -9.06
C ARG A 153 17.10 20.99 -7.97
N MET A 154 16.59 20.55 -6.82
CA MET A 154 16.31 21.43 -5.69
C MET A 154 17.60 22.01 -5.11
N ASP A 155 18.64 21.19 -4.96
CA ASP A 155 19.94 21.60 -4.41
C ASP A 155 20.64 22.63 -5.32
N LEU A 156 20.65 22.41 -6.63
CA LEU A 156 21.25 23.36 -7.59
C LEU A 156 20.60 24.74 -7.53
N ILE A 157 19.31 24.81 -7.20
CA ILE A 157 18.56 26.06 -7.13
C ILE A 157 18.78 26.78 -5.78
N GLN A 158 19.04 26.07 -4.67
CA GLN A 158 19.48 26.74 -3.43
C GLN A 158 20.80 27.50 -3.63
N TYR A 159 21.73 26.93 -4.41
CA TYR A 159 22.99 27.60 -4.77
C TYR A 159 22.77 28.82 -5.69
N ASP A 160 21.83 28.73 -6.64
CA ASP A 160 21.53 29.83 -7.57
C ASP A 160 20.65 30.92 -6.93
N GLU A 161 19.72 30.61 -6.03
CA GLU A 161 18.94 31.60 -5.27
C GLU A 161 19.78 32.41 -4.28
N ALA A 162 20.85 31.84 -3.73
CA ALA A 162 21.85 32.59 -2.97
C ALA A 162 22.57 33.64 -3.87
N SER A 163 22.62 33.41 -5.18
CA SER A 163 23.17 34.32 -6.20
C SER A 163 22.10 35.27 -6.78
N ALA A 164 20.84 34.84 -6.86
CA ALA A 164 19.73 35.48 -7.59
C ALA A 164 18.71 36.18 -6.69
N LEU A 165 19.16 36.94 -5.69
CA LEU A 165 18.31 37.77 -4.81
C LEU A 165 17.58 38.93 -5.53
N ILE A 166 17.41 38.86 -6.85
CA ILE A 166 16.85 39.89 -7.74
C ILE A 166 15.74 39.26 -8.59
N GLY A 167 14.53 39.10 -8.02
CA GLY A 167 13.27 39.19 -8.79
C GLY A 167 12.64 37.97 -9.47
N GLY A 168 13.16 36.74 -9.35
CA GLY A 168 12.70 35.57 -10.14
C GLY A 168 11.82 34.49 -9.47
N LYS A 169 11.25 34.74 -8.28
CA LYS A 169 11.02 33.66 -7.27
C LYS A 169 9.74 32.79 -7.35
N CYS A 170 8.74 33.09 -8.19
CA CYS A 170 7.45 32.36 -8.13
C CYS A 170 7.35 31.17 -9.10
N VAL A 171 7.88 31.31 -10.32
CA VAL A 171 7.62 30.35 -11.43
C VAL A 171 8.33 29.00 -11.23
N ASP A 172 9.39 28.96 -10.41
CA ASP A 172 10.18 27.76 -10.18
C ASP A 172 9.60 26.88 -9.04
N LEU A 173 9.05 27.48 -7.98
CA LEU A 173 8.45 26.75 -6.87
C LEU A 173 7.16 26.02 -7.27
N ASP A 174 6.30 26.65 -8.08
CA ASP A 174 5.06 26.02 -8.56
C ASP A 174 5.36 24.79 -9.43
N LYS A 175 6.35 24.87 -10.32
CA LYS A 175 6.81 23.73 -11.14
C LYS A 175 7.39 22.60 -10.29
N LYS A 176 8.08 22.95 -9.20
CA LYS A 176 8.60 21.97 -8.24
C LYS A 176 7.48 21.27 -7.48
N ILE A 177 6.48 22.01 -7.02
CA ILE A 177 5.30 21.43 -6.37
C ILE A 177 4.59 20.49 -7.35
N GLU A 178 4.40 20.91 -8.60
CA GLU A 178 3.79 20.07 -9.64
C GLU A 178 4.60 18.79 -9.92
N GLY A 179 5.94 18.88 -9.94
CA GLY A 179 6.83 17.74 -10.07
C GLY A 179 6.64 16.72 -8.95
N LEU A 180 6.59 17.19 -7.70
CA LEU A 180 6.38 16.33 -6.53
C LEU A 180 4.98 15.69 -6.53
N VAL A 181 3.94 16.43 -6.95
CA VAL A 181 2.59 15.88 -7.14
C VAL A 181 2.63 14.69 -8.10
N LYS A 182 3.29 14.84 -9.26
CA LYS A 182 3.41 13.76 -10.26
C LYS A 182 4.13 12.53 -9.71
N ILE A 183 5.18 12.72 -8.90
CA ILE A 183 5.91 11.62 -8.27
C ILE A 183 5.01 10.87 -7.29
N VAL A 184 4.29 11.59 -6.43
CA VAL A 184 3.33 11.00 -5.47
C VAL A 184 2.23 10.25 -6.19
N GLU A 185 1.67 10.82 -7.27
CA GLU A 185 0.64 10.16 -8.08
C GLU A 185 1.15 8.86 -8.72
N LYS A 186 2.34 8.87 -9.32
CA LYS A 186 2.95 7.65 -9.89
C LYS A 186 3.16 6.56 -8.84
N ALA A 187 3.63 6.94 -7.66
CA ALA A 187 3.86 6.00 -6.56
C ALA A 187 2.54 5.39 -6.05
N ASP A 188 1.49 6.21 -5.90
CA ASP A 188 0.17 5.76 -5.46
C ASP A 188 -0.56 4.93 -6.52
N GLU A 189 -0.41 5.27 -7.80
CA GLU A 189 -0.89 4.46 -8.92
C GLU A 189 -0.23 3.07 -8.93
N LEU A 190 1.09 3.02 -8.74
CA LEU A 190 1.83 1.75 -8.66
C LEU A 190 1.32 0.89 -7.49
N ARG A 191 1.12 1.46 -6.30
CA ARG A 191 0.56 0.74 -5.15
C ARG A 191 -0.80 0.12 -5.46
N LEU A 192 -1.71 0.90 -6.04
CA LEU A 192 -3.05 0.41 -6.35
C LEU A 192 -3.02 -0.64 -7.46
N ARG A 193 -2.19 -0.45 -8.49
CA ARG A 193 -1.99 -1.43 -9.57
C ARG A 193 -1.44 -2.74 -9.03
N THR A 194 -0.41 -2.69 -8.18
CA THR A 194 0.19 -3.89 -7.57
C THR A 194 -0.84 -4.65 -6.73
N LEU A 195 -1.64 -3.97 -5.89
CA LEU A 195 -2.70 -4.63 -5.12
C LEU A 195 -3.74 -5.30 -6.02
N LYS A 196 -4.19 -4.62 -7.09
CA LYS A 196 -5.16 -5.18 -8.05
C LYS A 196 -4.59 -6.40 -8.77
N ALA A 197 -3.39 -6.29 -9.32
CA ALA A 197 -2.74 -7.37 -10.05
C ALA A 197 -2.49 -8.59 -9.14
N VAL A 198 -2.06 -8.39 -7.88
CA VAL A 198 -1.98 -9.48 -6.91
C VAL A 198 -3.33 -10.16 -6.71
N VAL A 199 -4.39 -9.39 -6.43
CA VAL A 199 -5.73 -9.95 -6.20
C VAL A 199 -6.26 -10.70 -7.43
N GLU A 200 -5.96 -10.23 -8.63
CA GLU A 200 -6.33 -10.88 -9.90
C GLU A 200 -5.59 -12.21 -10.15
N LEU A 201 -4.38 -12.38 -9.61
CA LEU A 201 -3.63 -13.64 -9.66
C LEU A 201 -4.15 -14.69 -8.67
N LEU A 202 -4.87 -14.26 -7.63
CA LEU A 202 -5.31 -15.11 -6.52
C LEU A 202 -6.74 -15.62 -6.74
N THR A 203 -7.05 -16.78 -6.15
CA THR A 203 -8.46 -17.18 -6.00
C THR A 203 -9.16 -16.23 -5.01
N PRO A 204 -10.51 -16.14 -5.01
CA PRO A 204 -11.21 -15.29 -4.07
C PRO A 204 -10.88 -15.58 -2.60
N GLN A 205 -10.70 -16.86 -2.22
CA GLN A 205 -10.28 -17.25 -0.87
C GLN A 205 -8.87 -16.74 -0.54
N GLN A 206 -7.91 -16.96 -1.44
CA GLN A 206 -6.53 -16.48 -1.28
C GLN A 206 -6.45 -14.95 -1.21
N ALA A 207 -7.23 -14.25 -2.05
CA ALA A 207 -7.31 -12.79 -2.02
C ALA A 207 -7.87 -12.28 -0.68
N VAL A 208 -8.87 -12.94 -0.12
CA VAL A 208 -9.41 -12.62 1.22
C VAL A 208 -8.32 -12.71 2.28
N GLU A 209 -7.55 -13.79 2.27
CA GLU A 209 -6.45 -14.02 3.23
C GLU A 209 -5.33 -12.99 3.06
N PHE A 210 -4.93 -12.70 1.82
CA PHE A 210 -3.93 -11.68 1.52
C PHE A 210 -4.37 -10.29 2.02
N LEU A 211 -5.62 -9.90 1.74
CA LEU A 211 -6.16 -8.60 2.17
C LEU A 211 -6.30 -8.49 3.69
N ILE A 212 -6.67 -9.59 4.36
CA ILE A 212 -6.66 -9.66 5.82
C ILE A 212 -5.24 -9.44 6.35
N ALA A 213 -4.26 -10.20 5.85
CA ALA A 213 -2.87 -10.09 6.31
C ALA A 213 -2.31 -8.68 6.07
N ALA A 214 -2.61 -8.08 4.91
CA ALA A 214 -2.14 -6.74 4.57
C ALA A 214 -2.72 -5.68 5.51
N ALA A 215 -4.01 -5.78 5.82
CA ALA A 215 -4.64 -4.87 6.76
C ALA A 215 -4.19 -5.11 8.19
N GLN A 216 -3.99 -6.35 8.62
CA GLN A 216 -3.46 -6.66 9.95
C GLN A 216 -2.05 -6.11 10.15
N LEU A 217 -1.19 -6.20 9.13
CA LEU A 217 0.12 -5.57 9.13
C LEU A 217 -0.01 -4.04 9.31
N HIS A 218 -0.88 -3.40 8.53
CA HIS A 218 -1.14 -1.96 8.66
C HIS A 218 -1.65 -1.59 10.06
N PHE A 219 -2.65 -2.31 10.58
CA PHE A 219 -3.20 -2.09 11.91
C PHE A 219 -2.15 -2.29 13.01
N GLY A 220 -1.32 -3.31 12.87
CA GLY A 220 -0.23 -3.60 13.81
C GLY A 220 0.80 -2.48 13.86
N ILE A 221 1.28 -2.02 12.70
CA ILE A 221 2.22 -0.90 12.59
C ILE A 221 1.61 0.37 13.19
N HIS A 222 0.36 0.70 12.83
CA HIS A 222 -0.31 1.89 13.35
C HIS A 222 -0.43 1.86 14.88
N ARG A 223 -0.91 0.74 15.45
CA ARG A 223 -1.05 0.57 16.90
C ARG A 223 0.30 0.65 17.62
N TRP A 224 1.34 0.04 17.06
CA TRP A 224 2.67 0.12 17.66
C TRP A 224 3.23 1.55 17.60
N GLY A 225 3.02 2.25 16.48
CA GLY A 225 3.38 3.66 16.32
C GLY A 225 2.70 4.56 17.34
N LEU A 226 1.39 4.38 17.58
CA LEU A 226 0.65 5.16 18.59
C LEU A 226 1.22 4.97 19.99
N ASN A 227 1.56 3.74 20.37
CA ASN A 227 2.17 3.44 21.67
C ASN A 227 3.53 4.14 21.81
N HIS A 228 4.38 4.03 20.79
CA HIS A 228 5.70 4.65 20.78
C HIS A 228 5.64 6.19 20.81
N ASP A 229 4.72 6.80 20.04
CA ASP A 229 4.55 8.26 20.02
C ASP A 229 4.06 8.79 21.37
N ARG A 230 3.16 8.05 22.04
CA ARG A 230 2.70 8.37 23.40
C ARG A 230 3.85 8.30 24.42
N GLU A 231 4.65 7.24 24.40
CA GLU A 231 5.79 7.07 25.29
C GLU A 231 6.86 8.16 25.12
N ARG A 232 7.02 8.72 23.91
CA ARG A 232 7.92 9.87 23.69
C ARG A 232 7.35 11.18 24.19
N ALA A 233 6.03 11.39 24.09
CA ALA A 233 5.38 12.60 24.56
C ALA A 233 5.35 12.72 26.09
N GLU A 234 5.45 11.58 26.79
CA GLU A 234 5.50 11.50 28.26
C GLU A 234 6.91 11.74 28.84
N LYS A 235 7.95 11.89 28.00
CA LYS A 235 9.35 12.15 28.39
C LYS A 235 9.76 13.61 28.14
#